data_AF-A0A3B8MB32-F1
#
_entry.id   AF-A0A3B8MB32-F1
#
_cell.length_a   1.000
_cell.length_b   1.000
_cell.length_c   1.000
_cell.angle_alpha   90.00
_cell.angle_beta   90.00
_cell.angle_gamma   90.00
#
_symmetry.space_group_name_H-M   'P 1'
#
loop_
_entity.id
_entity.type
_entity.pdbx_description
1 polymer ?
#
loop_
_entity_poly.entity_id
_entity_poly.type
_entity_poly.pdbx_seq_one_letter_code
_entity_poly.pdbx_strand_id
1 'polypeptide(L)'
;RYFWDLTGYVIVRNVLSKSEVPAVNRAFDYVIDSGSVSTGSRHAGDSKSLQGTGARWAMNTNLLELPDPHGKVVRDLMVHPQIVHRLNHVCGIGWRLDLGLSSTTQ
;
A
#
# COMPACT_ATOMS: atom_id res chain seq x y z
N ARG A 1 18.36 -5.03 -15.76
CA ARG A 1 17.59 -3.97 -16.45
C ARG A 1 16.45 -4.56 -17.28
N TYR A 2 16.70 -5.60 -18.08
CA TYR A 2 15.71 -6.19 -19.00
C TYR A 2 14.37 -6.72 -18.45
N PHE A 3 14.30 -7.38 -17.28
CA PHE A 3 13.04 -8.03 -16.86
C PHE A 3 11.91 -7.05 -16.55
N TRP A 4 12.22 -5.97 -15.83
CA TRP A 4 11.25 -4.91 -15.52
C TRP A 4 10.73 -4.26 -16.80
N ASP A 5 11.64 -3.91 -17.72
CA ASP A 5 11.31 -3.22 -18.97
C ASP A 5 10.37 -4.06 -19.87
N LEU A 6 10.41 -5.39 -19.75
CA LEU A 6 9.59 -6.31 -20.54
C LEU A 6 8.25 -6.68 -19.87
N THR A 7 8.20 -6.73 -18.54
CA THR A 7 7.05 -7.29 -17.80
C THR A 7 6.28 -6.26 -16.99
N GLY A 8 6.85 -5.09 -16.74
CA GLY A 8 6.27 -4.06 -15.89
C GLY A 8 6.26 -4.38 -14.39
N TYR A 9 6.93 -5.47 -13.95
CA TYR A 9 7.06 -5.79 -12.53
C TYR A 9 8.40 -6.45 -12.19
N VAL A 10 8.73 -6.48 -10.89
CA VAL A 10 9.88 -7.23 -10.38
C VAL A 10 9.50 -7.88 -9.05
N ILE A 11 9.85 -9.15 -8.87
CA ILE A 11 9.64 -9.86 -7.60
C ILE A 11 10.92 -9.76 -6.79
N VAL A 12 10.84 -9.11 -5.64
CA VAL A 12 11.95 -9.05 -4.67
C VAL A 12 11.55 -9.89 -3.47
N ARG A 13 12.26 -11.00 -3.25
CA ARG A 13 11.98 -11.93 -2.16
C ARG A 13 12.66 -11.47 -0.87
N ASN A 14 12.02 -11.76 0.26
CA ASN A 14 12.57 -11.53 1.59
C ASN A 14 13.03 -10.08 1.84
N VAL A 15 12.28 -9.11 1.32
CA VAL A 15 12.54 -7.68 1.55
C VAL A 15 12.47 -7.37 3.05
N LEU A 16 11.45 -7.90 3.72
CA LEU A 16 11.26 -7.77 5.16
C LEU A 16 11.90 -8.94 5.89
N SER A 17 12.57 -8.64 7.00
CA SER A 17 13.04 -9.64 7.94
C SER A 17 11.87 -10.33 8.65
N LYS A 18 12.14 -11.52 9.21
CA LYS A 18 11.15 -12.29 9.96
C LYS A 18 10.59 -11.53 11.18
N SER A 19 11.35 -10.59 11.73
CA SER A 19 10.93 -9.74 12.86
C SER A 19 10.08 -8.56 12.44
N GLU A 20 10.22 -8.06 11.21
CA GLU A 20 9.44 -6.92 10.69
C GLU A 20 8.05 -7.34 10.22
N VAL A 21 7.93 -8.54 9.64
CA VAL A 21 6.65 -9.06 9.12
C VAL A 21 5.51 -8.99 10.16
N PRO A 22 5.67 -9.44 11.42
CA PRO A 22 4.62 -9.34 12.42
C PRO A 22 4.21 -7.89 12.74
N ALA A 23 5.15 -6.94 12.71
CA ALA A 23 4.84 -5.54 13.00
C ALA A 23 4.00 -4.90 11.89
N VAL A 24 4.33 -5.21 10.63
CA VAL A 24 3.57 -4.77 9.45
C VAL A 24 2.17 -5.40 9.46
N ASN A 25 2.07 -6.70 9.72
CA ASN A 25 0.77 -7.38 9.78
C ASN A 25 -0.15 -6.75 10.84
N ARG A 26 0.37 -6.46 12.05
CA ARG A 26 -0.40 -5.77 13.09
C ARG A 26 -0.91 -4.38 12.67
N ALA A 27 -0.19 -3.66 11.83
CA ALA A 27 -0.65 -2.37 11.30
C ALA A 27 -1.84 -2.55 10.35
N PHE A 28 -1.84 -3.60 9.53
CA PHE A 28 -2.99 -3.93 8.68
C PHE A 28 -4.16 -4.48 9.46
N ASP A 29 -3.93 -5.33 10.47
CA ASP A 29 -4.98 -5.83 11.36
C ASP A 29 -5.68 -4.66 12.06
N TYR A 30 -4.92 -3.68 12.57
CA TYR A 30 -5.49 -2.46 13.14
C TYR A 30 -6.41 -1.70 12.17
N VAL A 31 -6.03 -1.62 10.89
CA VAL A 31 -6.86 -0.96 9.86
C VAL A 31 -8.12 -1.76 9.58
N ILE A 32 -8.04 -3.09 9.52
CA ILE A 32 -9.20 -3.97 9.34
C ILE A 32 -10.16 -3.78 10.52
N ASP A 33 -9.65 -3.86 11.75
CA ASP A 33 -10.42 -3.77 12.99
C ASP A 33 -11.03 -2.37 13.19
N SER A 34 -10.42 -1.32 12.63
CA SER A 34 -10.98 0.04 12.65
C SER A 34 -12.26 0.21 11.82
N GLY A 35 -12.66 -0.80 11.04
CA GLY A 35 -13.81 -0.72 10.13
C GLY A 35 -13.51 0.05 8.83
N SER A 36 -12.24 0.42 8.59
CA SER A 36 -11.78 1.07 7.36
C SER A 36 -11.88 0.18 6.11
N VAL A 37 -12.03 -1.12 6.31
CA VAL A 37 -12.19 -2.12 5.25
C VAL A 37 -13.68 -2.47 5.14
N SER A 38 -14.34 -1.99 4.09
CA SER A 38 -15.78 -2.20 3.90
C SER A 38 -16.05 -3.41 3.01
N THR A 39 -16.98 -4.26 3.41
CA THR A 39 -17.56 -5.29 2.54
C THR A 39 -18.59 -4.63 1.61
N GLY A 40 -18.31 -4.55 0.30
CA GLY A 40 -19.25 -4.01 -0.68
C GLY A 40 -18.61 -3.44 -1.94
N SER A 41 -19.28 -3.65 -3.08
CA SER A 41 -18.90 -3.10 -4.38
C SER A 41 -19.29 -1.61 -4.46
N ARG A 42 -18.30 -0.73 -4.33
CA ARG A 42 -18.51 0.74 -4.30
C ARG A 42 -17.93 1.48 -5.52
N HIS A 43 -17.39 0.77 -6.52
CA HIS A 43 -16.87 1.37 -7.77
C HIS A 43 -17.49 0.77 -9.03
N ALA A 44 -18.28 -0.29 -8.91
CA ALA A 44 -19.02 -0.79 -10.06
C ALA A 44 -20.16 0.18 -10.46
N GLY A 45 -20.47 1.17 -9.61
CA GLY A 45 -21.66 2.01 -9.77
C GLY A 45 -22.89 1.10 -9.91
N ASP A 46 -23.66 1.33 -10.96
CA ASP A 46 -24.83 0.52 -11.31
C ASP A 46 -24.51 -0.68 -12.22
N SER A 47 -23.24 -0.88 -12.59
CA SER A 47 -22.84 -1.98 -13.46
C SER A 47 -23.02 -3.32 -12.74
N LYS A 48 -23.90 -4.16 -13.28
CA LYS A 48 -24.15 -5.52 -12.77
C LYS A 48 -22.99 -6.49 -13.06
N SER A 49 -22.27 -6.30 -14.17
CA SER A 49 -21.16 -7.19 -14.57
C SER A 49 -19.88 -6.92 -13.78
N LEU A 50 -19.71 -5.72 -13.23
CA LEU A 50 -18.53 -5.33 -12.45
C LEU A 50 -18.76 -5.43 -10.93
N GLN A 51 -19.93 -5.89 -10.48
CA GLN A 51 -20.19 -6.12 -9.05
C GLN A 51 -19.31 -7.26 -8.53
N GLY A 52 -18.21 -6.91 -7.87
CA GLY A 52 -17.38 -7.86 -7.12
C GLY A 52 -17.87 -8.06 -5.68
N THR A 53 -17.58 -9.23 -5.11
CA THR A 53 -17.84 -9.54 -3.69
C THR A 53 -16.66 -9.17 -2.77
N GLY A 54 -15.53 -8.74 -3.36
CA GLY A 54 -14.32 -8.40 -2.61
C GLY A 54 -14.51 -7.21 -1.67
N ALA A 55 -13.85 -7.27 -0.51
CA ALA A 55 -13.80 -6.14 0.41
C ALA A 55 -12.98 -5.00 -0.21
N ARG A 56 -13.49 -3.77 -0.06
CA ARG A 56 -12.76 -2.56 -0.42
C ARG A 56 -11.80 -2.21 0.71
N TRP A 57 -10.52 -2.23 0.42
CA TRP A 57 -9.48 -1.85 1.38
C TRP A 57 -9.39 -0.33 1.54
N ALA A 58 -9.55 0.14 2.78
CA ALA A 58 -8.97 1.37 3.32
C ALA A 58 -9.06 2.64 2.45
N MET A 59 -10.16 2.82 1.71
CA MET A 59 -10.31 3.90 0.71
C MET A 59 -10.10 5.31 1.29
N ASN A 60 -10.54 5.52 2.52
CA ASN A 60 -10.47 6.81 3.21
C ASN A 60 -9.45 6.80 4.35
N THR A 61 -8.53 5.84 4.35
CA THR A 61 -7.58 5.64 5.44
C THR A 61 -6.18 5.89 4.92
N ASN A 62 -5.59 7.00 5.35
CA ASN A 62 -4.20 7.28 5.08
C ASN A 62 -3.31 6.41 5.99
N LEU A 63 -2.72 5.36 5.43
CA LEU A 63 -1.87 4.42 6.17
C LEU A 63 -0.63 5.09 6.79
N LEU A 64 -0.17 6.23 6.27
CA LEU A 64 0.98 6.97 6.81
C LEU A 64 0.64 7.78 8.06
N GLU A 65 -0.62 8.17 8.20
CA GLU A 65 -1.15 9.00 9.29
C GLU A 65 -1.79 8.17 10.42
N LEU A 66 -1.71 6.84 10.33
CA LEU A 66 -2.17 5.98 11.42
C LEU A 66 -1.42 6.32 12.72
N PRO A 67 -2.09 6.17 13.89
CA PRO A 67 -1.44 6.34 15.17
C PRO A 67 -0.22 5.44 15.31
N ASP A 68 0.80 5.93 16.02
CA ASP A 68 1.94 5.10 16.38
C ASP A 68 1.46 3.97 17.32
N PRO A 69 1.98 2.74 17.17
CA PRO A 69 3.13 2.37 16.33
C PRO A 69 2.81 2.03 14.87
N HIS A 70 1.54 1.96 14.48
CA HIS A 70 1.11 1.41 13.18
C HIS A 70 1.55 2.29 12.00
N GLY A 71 1.35 3.61 12.09
CA GLY A 71 1.76 4.53 11.02
C GLY A 71 3.27 4.59 10.84
N LYS A 72 4.03 4.49 11.94
CA LYS A 72 5.50 4.45 11.87
C LYS A 72 5.99 3.26 11.04
N VAL A 73 5.44 2.07 11.25
CA VAL A 73 5.86 0.87 10.51
C VAL A 73 5.60 1.01 9.01
N VAL A 74 4.49 1.63 8.62
CA VAL A 74 4.21 1.91 7.20
C VAL A 74 5.19 2.94 6.65
N ARG A 75 5.47 4.02 7.39
CA ARG A 75 6.48 5.04 7.00
C ARG A 75 7.87 4.43 6.84
N ASP A 76 8.29 3.57 7.76
CA ASP A 76 9.57 2.86 7.72
C ASP A 76 9.66 1.95 6.47
N LEU A 77 8.55 1.30 6.08
CA LEU A 77 8.49 0.48 4.87
C LEU A 77 8.75 1.30 3.60
N MET A 78 8.21 2.51 3.51
CA MET A 78 8.38 3.38 2.33
C MET A 78 9.83 3.82 2.12
N VAL A 79 10.60 3.91 3.20
CA VAL A 79 12.03 4.26 3.17
C VAL A 79 12.95 3.06 3.36
N HIS A 80 12.42 1.83 3.29
CA HIS A 80 13.19 0.62 3.52
C HIS A 80 14.34 0.52 2.50
N PRO A 81 15.61 0.31 2.92
CA PRO A 81 16.78 0.39 2.03
C PRO A 81 16.68 -0.51 0.80
N GLN A 82 16.14 -1.72 0.95
CA GLN A 82 15.96 -2.65 -0.18
C GLN A 82 14.92 -2.15 -1.18
N ILE A 83 13.87 -1.46 -0.71
CA ILE A 83 12.82 -0.91 -1.57
C ILE A 83 13.36 0.32 -2.30
N VAL A 84 13.92 1.29 -1.54
CA VAL A 84 14.49 2.53 -2.09
C VAL A 84 15.57 2.24 -3.12
N HIS A 85 16.48 1.30 -2.84
CA HIS A 85 17.54 0.92 -3.78
C HIS A 85 16.96 0.41 -5.10
N ARG A 86 15.88 -0.40 -5.08
CA ARG A 86 15.22 -0.90 -6.29
C ARG A 86 14.45 0.20 -7.02
N LEU A 87 13.75 1.07 -6.30
CA LEU A 87 13.05 2.21 -6.89
C LEU A 87 14.04 3.17 -7.57
N ASN A 88 15.20 3.42 -6.99
CA ASN A 88 16.25 4.22 -7.64
C ASN A 88 16.73 3.60 -8.97
N HIS A 89 16.74 2.27 -9.07
CA HIS A 89 17.11 1.57 -10.31
C HIS A 89 15.99 1.58 -11.37
N VAL A 90 14.74 1.55 -10.95
CA VAL A 90 13.56 1.47 -11.83
C VAL A 90 13.07 2.85 -12.26
N CYS A 91 12.89 3.77 -11.31
CA CYS A 91 12.34 5.10 -11.52
C CYS A 91 13.42 6.18 -11.72
N GLY A 92 14.69 5.85 -11.46
CA GLY A 92 15.76 6.84 -11.34
C GLY A 92 15.80 7.49 -9.96
N ILE A 93 16.84 8.29 -9.70
CA ILE A 93 16.98 9.05 -8.45
C ILE A 93 16.01 10.24 -8.47
N GLY A 94 15.40 10.53 -7.31
CA GLY A 94 14.50 11.68 -7.15
C GLY A 94 13.02 11.37 -7.38
N TRP A 95 12.65 10.09 -7.39
CA TRP A 95 11.24 9.67 -7.36
C TRP A 95 10.55 10.22 -6.10
N ARG A 96 9.25 10.46 -6.22
CA ARG A 96 8.38 10.89 -5.11
C ARG A 96 7.21 9.95 -5.03
N LEU A 97 6.71 9.74 -3.82
CA LEU A 97 5.44 9.06 -3.62
C LEU A 97 4.34 10.01 -4.03
N ASP A 98 3.64 9.66 -5.09
CA ASP A 98 2.36 10.26 -5.38
C ASP A 98 1.30 9.43 -4.67
N LEU A 99 0.86 9.92 -3.53
CA LEU A 99 -0.30 9.40 -2.84
C LEU A 99 -1.41 10.39 -3.16
N GLY A 100 -2.17 10.11 -4.22
CA GLY A 100 -3.30 10.91 -4.70
C GLY A 100 -4.51 10.92 -3.76
N LEU A 101 -4.29 10.93 -2.44
CA LEU A 101 -5.30 11.29 -1.45
C LEU A 101 -5.20 12.80 -1.24
N SER A 102 -5.71 13.55 -2.22
CA SER A 102 -6.27 14.86 -1.88
C SER A 102 -7.42 14.58 -0.93
N SER A 103 -7.28 14.95 0.34
CA SER A 103 -8.44 15.20 1.18
C SER A 103 -9.26 16.28 0.48
N THR A 104 -10.23 15.88 -0.34
CA THR A 104 -11.29 16.78 -0.78
C THR A 104 -12.02 17.17 0.49
N THR A 105 -11.60 18.31 1.03
CA THR A 105 -12.42 19.09 1.95
C THR A 105 -13.60 19.56 1.13
N GLN A 106 -14.77 18.96 1.36
CA GLN A 106 -16.08 19.57 1.16
C GLN A 106 -16.94 19.23 2.37
#